data_AF-A0A8T0SDH0-F1
#
_entry.id   AF-A0A8T0SDH0-F1
#
_cell.length_a   1.000
_cell.length_b   1.000
_cell.length_c   1.000
_cell.angle_alpha   90.00
_cell.angle_beta   90.00
_cell.angle_gamma   90.00
#
_symmetry.space_group_name_H-M   'P 1'
#
loop_
_entity.id
_entity.type
_entity.pdbx_description
1 polymer ?
#
loop_
_entity_poly.entity_id
_entity_poly.type
_entity_poly.pdbx_seq_one_letter_code
_entity_poly.pdbx_strand_id
1 'polypeptide(L)'
;MARRRGSKGPNPDLSRTLTDCTRRGDAAAAMAAFDDAVSDPDAPTRLAAHQYNQLLHLLATADRSSFPSPAAAARRVFDHMLQAGAPPSEATITSLARVTAASAADEAFQLVATMKEKHGLAPRLRSYSPVLAAFRRAGDASKAYAVEAHMAASGLSPEEPELAALLDVSCTAGDADKVYEYMHKLRQTVDCVGEETAQVLEAWFGSDRAAMAGKAEWDAAEVKHAIVLNGGGSHQLGWLGTGPWTVQRVTAGADGQCGSCKCRLACVDIDMEETQRFADSVAALALERETKANFRRFQEWLEENKEYEAIVDGANIALYQQNFAEGGFSLTQLDAVITELRGRYHGKWPLVILHNKRIAKLMENLSNRHLIETWRANGALYTTPSGSNDDWYWLYAAIKLNCLLVTNDEMRDHIFELLGSSFFPKWKQRHRVKYTFNKGKAVLVMPPPYSSEIQVSNLVSVIFPEPCIFCCLCDLFYRSQRWDLGMFRWKRSLGMRELGFGFVLAGQGPAKYLTKFLQLMELSRKFLQMRHLTGCDRVCKKIRPSR
;
A
#
# COMPACT_ATOMS: atom_id res chain seq x y z
N MET A 1 -27.69 4.02 -66.89
CA MET A 1 -27.50 4.48 -65.50
C MET A 1 -28.10 3.46 -64.55
N ALA A 2 -27.30 2.52 -64.02
CA ALA A 2 -27.74 1.60 -62.97
C ALA A 2 -26.98 1.95 -61.68
N ARG A 3 -27.69 2.56 -60.72
CA ARG A 3 -27.16 3.01 -59.43
C ARG A 3 -26.74 1.80 -58.60
N ARG A 4 -25.44 1.74 -58.25
CA ARG A 4 -24.92 0.96 -57.13
C ARG A 4 -25.72 1.31 -55.87
N ARG A 5 -26.49 0.36 -55.32
CA ARG A 5 -27.05 0.48 -53.96
C ARG A 5 -25.94 0.11 -52.98
N GLY A 6 -25.52 1.10 -52.20
CA GLY A 6 -24.48 0.97 -51.20
C GLY A 6 -24.86 0.05 -50.04
N SER A 7 -23.85 -0.65 -49.54
CA SER A 7 -23.62 -1.04 -48.14
C SER A 7 -24.65 -0.49 -47.15
N LYS A 8 -25.65 -1.29 -46.76
CA LYS A 8 -26.48 -0.98 -45.57
C LYS A 8 -25.61 -1.11 -44.32
N GLY A 9 -25.62 -0.07 -43.48
CA GLY A 9 -24.97 -0.07 -42.15
C GLY A 9 -25.61 -1.05 -41.15
N PRO A 10 -25.12 -1.10 -39.90
CA PRO A 10 -25.52 -2.09 -38.89
C PRO A 10 -27.04 -2.10 -38.66
N ASN A 11 -27.63 -3.29 -38.46
CA ASN A 11 -29.06 -3.48 -38.19
C ASN A 11 -29.47 -2.75 -36.89
N PRO A 12 -30.18 -1.61 -36.97
CA PRO A 12 -30.46 -0.76 -35.81
C PRO A 12 -31.41 -1.43 -34.80
N ASP A 13 -32.24 -2.36 -35.26
CA ASP A 13 -33.21 -3.06 -34.40
C ASP A 13 -32.51 -4.05 -33.47
N LEU A 14 -31.50 -4.79 -33.95
CA LEU A 14 -30.75 -5.71 -33.10
C LEU A 14 -29.90 -4.96 -32.06
N SER A 15 -29.24 -3.87 -32.44
CA SER A 15 -28.43 -3.08 -31.50
C SER A 15 -29.27 -2.50 -30.35
N ARG A 16 -30.47 -2.01 -30.67
CA ARG A 16 -31.44 -1.53 -29.67
C ARG A 16 -31.90 -2.66 -28.75
N THR A 17 -32.28 -3.81 -29.32
CA THR A 17 -32.72 -4.98 -28.55
C THR A 17 -31.61 -5.48 -27.61
N LEU A 18 -30.36 -5.61 -28.09
CA LEU A 18 -29.23 -6.01 -27.25
C LEU A 18 -28.95 -5.02 -26.12
N THR A 19 -29.08 -3.73 -26.39
CA THR A 19 -28.92 -2.69 -25.36
C THR A 19 -30.02 -2.80 -24.30
N ASP A 20 -31.26 -3.04 -24.71
CA ASP A 20 -32.40 -3.23 -23.80
C ASP A 20 -32.26 -4.53 -22.97
N CYS A 21 -31.84 -5.63 -23.59
CA CYS A 21 -31.55 -6.89 -22.90
C CYS A 21 -30.39 -6.75 -21.91
N THR A 22 -29.32 -6.06 -22.28
CA THR A 22 -28.17 -5.79 -21.39
C THR A 22 -28.60 -4.99 -20.16
N ARG A 23 -29.46 -3.98 -20.34
CA ARG A 23 -30.01 -3.20 -19.22
C ARG A 23 -30.89 -4.03 -18.29
N ARG A 24 -31.62 -5.01 -18.81
CA ARG A 24 -32.52 -5.87 -18.03
C ARG A 24 -31.84 -7.14 -17.49
N GLY A 25 -30.61 -7.44 -17.90
CA GLY A 25 -29.92 -8.69 -17.57
C GLY A 25 -30.55 -9.92 -18.24
N ASP A 26 -31.28 -9.76 -19.35
CA ASP A 26 -32.03 -10.84 -20.01
C ASP A 26 -31.19 -11.51 -21.10
N ALA A 27 -30.36 -12.47 -20.68
CA ALA A 27 -29.51 -13.24 -21.59
C ALA A 27 -30.29 -14.15 -22.55
N ALA A 28 -31.46 -14.64 -22.13
CA ALA A 28 -32.30 -15.51 -22.94
C ALA A 28 -32.87 -14.76 -24.15
N ALA A 29 -33.45 -13.58 -23.91
CA ALA A 29 -33.97 -12.73 -24.99
C ALA A 29 -32.85 -12.25 -25.93
N ALA A 30 -31.67 -11.93 -25.39
CA ALA A 30 -30.53 -11.54 -26.20
C ALA A 30 -30.03 -12.67 -27.11
N MET A 31 -30.00 -13.90 -26.61
CA MET A 31 -29.64 -15.08 -27.41
C MET A 31 -30.70 -15.40 -28.47
N ALA A 32 -31.99 -15.26 -28.16
CA ALA A 32 -33.05 -15.42 -29.16
C ALA A 32 -32.90 -14.39 -30.30
N ALA A 33 -32.65 -13.12 -29.97
CA ALA A 33 -32.41 -12.08 -30.97
C ALA A 33 -31.15 -12.34 -31.81
N PHE A 34 -30.12 -12.96 -31.22
CA PHE A 34 -28.93 -13.40 -31.95
C PHE A 34 -29.25 -14.57 -32.90
N ASP A 35 -29.95 -15.60 -32.42
CA ASP A 35 -30.34 -16.75 -33.23
C ASP A 35 -31.24 -16.35 -34.41
N ASP A 36 -32.18 -15.43 -34.19
CA ASP A 36 -33.02 -14.84 -35.26
C ASP A 36 -32.17 -14.10 -36.30
N ALA A 37 -31.19 -13.30 -35.85
CA ALA A 37 -30.33 -12.52 -36.74
C ALA A 37 -29.37 -13.37 -37.58
N VAL A 38 -28.99 -14.56 -37.09
CA VAL A 38 -28.08 -15.49 -37.75
C VAL A 38 -28.81 -16.50 -38.64
N SER A 39 -30.11 -16.76 -38.36
CA SER A 39 -30.91 -17.74 -39.10
C SER A 39 -31.50 -17.23 -40.42
N ASP A 40 -31.47 -15.91 -40.69
CA ASP A 40 -31.99 -15.30 -41.92
C ASP A 40 -31.12 -15.64 -43.15
N PRO A 41 -31.58 -16.51 -44.08
CA PRO A 41 -30.81 -16.91 -45.25
C PRO A 41 -30.70 -15.82 -46.33
N ASP A 42 -31.65 -14.87 -46.34
CA ASP A 42 -31.79 -13.84 -47.38
C ASP A 42 -31.03 -12.55 -47.05
N ALA A 43 -30.54 -12.41 -45.81
CA ALA A 43 -29.72 -11.30 -45.36
C ALA A 43 -28.59 -11.79 -44.42
N PRO A 44 -27.37 -12.08 -44.92
CA PRO A 44 -26.23 -12.39 -44.05
C PRO A 44 -25.94 -11.17 -43.17
N THR A 45 -26.46 -11.19 -41.94
CA THR A 45 -26.37 -10.07 -41.02
C THR A 45 -24.92 -9.91 -40.59
N ARG A 46 -24.24 -8.90 -41.15
CA ARG A 46 -22.89 -8.53 -40.72
C ARG A 46 -22.96 -7.81 -39.39
N LEU A 47 -22.90 -8.58 -38.31
CA LEU A 47 -22.83 -8.06 -36.94
C LEU A 47 -21.51 -7.32 -36.73
N ALA A 48 -21.59 -6.15 -36.12
CA ALA A 48 -20.42 -5.37 -35.74
C ALA A 48 -19.79 -5.92 -34.45
N ALA A 49 -18.48 -5.75 -34.27
CA ALA A 49 -17.73 -6.27 -33.12
C ALA A 49 -18.32 -5.84 -31.76
N HIS A 50 -18.87 -4.63 -31.65
CA HIS A 50 -19.49 -4.14 -30.42
C HIS A 50 -20.75 -4.93 -30.02
N GLN A 51 -21.51 -5.45 -30.98
CA GLN A 51 -22.73 -6.23 -30.72
C GLN A 51 -22.37 -7.61 -30.14
N TYR A 52 -21.32 -8.25 -30.66
CA TYR A 52 -20.76 -9.46 -30.05
C TYR A 52 -20.26 -9.23 -28.63
N ASN A 53 -19.57 -8.11 -28.39
CA ASN A 53 -19.07 -7.78 -27.06
C ASN A 53 -20.21 -7.57 -26.05
N GLN A 54 -21.31 -6.93 -26.45
CA GLN A 54 -22.50 -6.78 -25.61
C GLN A 54 -23.10 -8.15 -25.25
N LEU A 55 -23.27 -9.04 -26.24
CA LEU A 55 -23.77 -10.39 -26.03
C LEU A 55 -22.88 -11.20 -25.09
N LEU A 56 -21.56 -11.22 -25.35
CA LEU A 56 -20.60 -11.97 -24.53
C LEU A 56 -20.52 -11.41 -23.11
N HIS A 57 -20.59 -10.09 -22.94
CA HIS A 57 -20.62 -9.48 -21.61
C HIS A 57 -21.87 -9.88 -20.84
N LEU A 58 -23.05 -9.83 -21.48
CA LEU A 58 -24.32 -10.24 -20.89
C LEU A 58 -24.31 -11.73 -20.50
N LEU A 59 -23.77 -12.60 -21.35
CA LEU A 59 -23.62 -14.02 -21.03
C LEU A 59 -22.65 -14.25 -19.87
N ALA A 60 -21.60 -13.43 -19.75
CA ALA A 60 -20.64 -13.52 -18.67
C ALA A 60 -21.17 -13.03 -17.31
N THR A 61 -22.26 -12.27 -17.29
CA THR A 61 -22.96 -11.79 -16.09
C THR A 61 -24.32 -12.45 -15.87
N ALA A 62 -24.73 -13.34 -16.77
CA ALA A 62 -26.01 -14.04 -16.69
C ALA A 62 -26.09 -14.90 -15.43
N ASP A 63 -27.25 -14.86 -14.78
CA ASP A 63 -27.55 -15.78 -13.69
C ASP A 63 -27.72 -17.20 -14.25
N ARG A 64 -27.00 -18.16 -13.67
CA ARG A 64 -27.05 -19.57 -14.07
C ARG A 64 -28.40 -20.21 -13.82
N SER A 65 -29.20 -19.65 -12.90
CA SER A 65 -30.56 -20.14 -12.65
C SER A 65 -31.51 -19.81 -13.81
N SER A 66 -31.35 -18.62 -14.42
CA SER A 66 -32.18 -18.14 -15.53
C SER A 66 -31.64 -18.56 -16.89
N PHE A 67 -30.32 -18.77 -17.02
CA PHE A 67 -29.68 -19.25 -18.24
C PHE A 67 -28.64 -20.35 -17.91
N PRO A 68 -28.98 -21.65 -18.02
CA PRO A 68 -28.16 -22.74 -17.50
C PRO A 68 -26.82 -22.99 -18.22
N SER A 69 -26.70 -22.64 -19.50
CA SER A 69 -25.54 -22.96 -20.35
C SER A 69 -24.85 -21.75 -20.98
N PRO A 70 -24.48 -20.71 -20.19
CA PRO A 70 -23.95 -19.45 -20.73
C PRO A 70 -22.60 -19.63 -21.42
N ALA A 71 -21.78 -20.60 -20.97
CA ALA A 71 -20.47 -20.88 -21.58
C ALA A 71 -20.61 -21.46 -23.00
N ALA A 72 -21.54 -22.39 -23.22
CA ALA A 72 -21.79 -22.97 -24.53
C ALA A 72 -22.36 -21.92 -25.50
N ALA A 73 -23.29 -21.08 -25.04
CA ALA A 73 -23.80 -19.95 -25.80
C ALA A 73 -22.69 -18.95 -26.16
N ALA A 74 -21.83 -18.60 -25.21
CA ALA A 74 -20.72 -17.68 -25.45
C ALA A 74 -19.70 -18.25 -26.43
N ARG A 75 -19.40 -19.55 -26.38
CA ARG A 75 -18.56 -20.23 -27.37
C ARG A 75 -19.18 -20.11 -28.78
N ARG A 76 -20.48 -20.41 -28.93
CA ARG A 76 -21.20 -20.25 -30.20
C ARG A 76 -21.11 -18.82 -30.75
N VAL A 77 -21.35 -17.82 -29.90
CA VAL A 77 -21.29 -16.40 -30.28
C VAL A 77 -19.88 -16.00 -30.71
N PHE A 78 -18.85 -16.47 -29.99
CA PHE A 78 -17.45 -16.21 -30.33
C PHE A 78 -17.01 -16.90 -31.63
N ASP A 79 -17.40 -18.15 -31.85
CA ASP A 79 -17.08 -18.89 -33.08
C ASP A 79 -17.72 -18.23 -34.30
N HIS A 80 -18.98 -17.78 -34.16
CA HIS A 80 -19.65 -17.02 -35.21
C HIS A 80 -18.97 -15.66 -35.46
N MET A 81 -18.50 -14.98 -34.42
CA MET A 81 -17.72 -13.73 -34.55
C MET A 81 -16.48 -13.92 -35.42
N LEU A 82 -15.73 -15.01 -35.20
CA LEU A 82 -14.55 -15.35 -36.00
C LEU A 82 -14.91 -15.70 -37.45
N GLN A 83 -15.97 -16.50 -37.66
CA GLN A 83 -16.45 -16.87 -39.01
C GLN A 83 -16.94 -15.65 -39.80
N ALA A 84 -17.59 -14.69 -39.13
CA ALA A 84 -18.05 -13.44 -39.74
C ALA A 84 -16.92 -12.43 -40.02
N GLY A 85 -15.67 -12.75 -39.65
CA GLY A 85 -14.51 -11.87 -39.81
C GLY A 85 -14.56 -10.61 -38.94
N ALA A 86 -15.33 -10.63 -37.84
CA ALA A 86 -15.35 -9.55 -36.87
C ALA A 86 -14.17 -9.73 -35.90
N PRO A 87 -13.25 -8.75 -35.78
CA PRO A 87 -12.03 -8.92 -34.98
C PRO A 87 -12.35 -8.95 -33.49
N PRO A 88 -11.88 -9.98 -32.73
CA PRO A 88 -12.01 -9.98 -31.28
C PRO A 88 -11.21 -8.84 -30.66
N SER A 89 -11.65 -8.42 -29.48
CA SER A 89 -10.95 -7.47 -28.62
C SER A 89 -10.54 -8.16 -27.32
N GLU A 90 -9.66 -7.54 -26.53
CA GLU A 90 -9.30 -8.08 -25.20
C GLU A 90 -10.55 -8.27 -24.33
N ALA A 91 -11.52 -7.35 -24.38
CA ALA A 91 -12.77 -7.45 -23.63
C ALA A 91 -13.63 -8.66 -24.07
N THR A 92 -13.59 -9.00 -25.37
CA THR A 92 -14.27 -10.18 -25.95
C THR A 92 -13.75 -11.45 -25.28
N ILE A 93 -12.43 -11.61 -25.25
CA ILE A 93 -11.78 -12.83 -24.72
C ILE A 93 -11.89 -12.87 -23.20
N THR A 94 -11.78 -11.73 -22.51
CA THR A 94 -11.99 -11.63 -21.06
C THR A 94 -13.42 -12.03 -20.66
N SER A 95 -14.44 -11.64 -21.44
CA SER A 95 -15.84 -12.03 -21.17
C SER A 95 -16.04 -13.53 -21.40
N LEU A 96 -15.46 -14.08 -22.46
CA LEU A 96 -15.48 -15.51 -22.75
C LEU A 96 -14.73 -16.33 -21.68
N ALA A 97 -13.58 -15.86 -21.21
CA ALA A 97 -12.85 -16.48 -20.12
C ALA A 97 -13.67 -16.45 -18.82
N ARG A 98 -14.36 -15.34 -18.52
CA ARG A 98 -15.20 -15.22 -17.31
C ARG A 98 -16.33 -16.24 -17.26
N VAL A 99 -17.07 -16.40 -18.35
CA VAL A 99 -18.17 -17.38 -18.40
C VAL A 99 -17.66 -18.82 -18.38
N THR A 100 -16.52 -19.07 -19.05
CA THR A 100 -15.89 -20.40 -19.14
C THR A 100 -15.28 -20.81 -17.80
N ALA A 101 -14.64 -19.89 -17.07
CA ALA A 101 -13.89 -20.19 -15.84
C ALA A 101 -14.75 -20.81 -14.74
N ALA A 102 -16.06 -20.53 -14.75
CA ALA A 102 -16.97 -21.06 -13.75
C ALA A 102 -17.43 -22.51 -14.04
N SER A 103 -17.03 -23.12 -15.16
CA SER A 103 -17.23 -24.56 -15.45
C SER A 103 -15.94 -25.28 -15.91
N ALA A 104 -15.01 -24.57 -16.54
CA ALA A 104 -13.76 -25.09 -17.07
C ALA A 104 -12.64 -24.05 -16.90
N ALA A 105 -12.03 -24.02 -15.70
CA ALA A 105 -10.99 -23.04 -15.35
C ALA A 105 -9.73 -23.17 -16.23
N ASP A 106 -9.31 -24.40 -16.54
CA ASP A 106 -8.16 -24.67 -17.42
C ASP A 106 -8.37 -24.11 -18.83
N GLU A 107 -9.57 -24.31 -19.39
CA GLU A 107 -9.92 -23.78 -20.71
C GLU A 107 -9.93 -22.25 -20.70
N ALA A 108 -10.47 -21.65 -19.64
CA ALA A 108 -10.45 -20.20 -19.47
C ALA A 108 -9.02 -19.65 -19.38
N PHE A 109 -8.10 -20.36 -18.71
CA PHE A 109 -6.70 -19.97 -18.68
C PHE A 109 -6.06 -20.06 -20.07
N GLN A 110 -6.31 -21.13 -20.82
CA GLN A 110 -5.77 -21.30 -22.17
C GLN A 110 -6.26 -20.21 -23.14
N LEU A 111 -7.50 -19.74 -23.00
CA LEU A 111 -8.01 -18.60 -23.77
C LEU A 111 -7.20 -17.33 -23.52
N VAL A 112 -6.84 -17.05 -22.25
CA VAL A 112 -6.06 -15.87 -21.88
C VAL A 112 -4.59 -16.03 -22.27
N ALA A 113 -4.01 -17.21 -22.05
CA ALA A 113 -2.62 -17.50 -22.36
C ALA A 113 -2.32 -17.40 -23.87
N THR A 114 -3.21 -17.94 -24.70
CA THR A 114 -3.05 -17.92 -26.16
C THR A 114 -3.56 -16.63 -26.83
N MET A 115 -4.03 -15.64 -26.04
CA MET A 115 -4.62 -14.38 -26.53
C MET A 115 -3.66 -13.61 -27.46
N LYS A 116 -2.39 -13.51 -27.06
CA LYS A 116 -1.35 -12.79 -27.82
C LYS A 116 -1.00 -13.50 -29.11
N GLU A 117 -0.80 -14.81 -29.05
CA GLU A 117 -0.37 -15.63 -30.19
C GLU A 117 -1.47 -15.76 -31.24
N LYS A 118 -2.72 -16.01 -30.82
CA LYS A 118 -3.83 -16.26 -31.73
C LYS A 118 -4.46 -15.00 -32.31
N HIS A 119 -4.45 -13.90 -31.54
CA HIS A 119 -5.20 -12.69 -31.89
C HIS A 119 -4.37 -11.41 -31.92
N GLY A 120 -3.09 -11.46 -31.55
CA GLY A 120 -2.24 -10.26 -31.45
C GLY A 120 -2.67 -9.31 -30.33
N LEU A 121 -3.43 -9.78 -29.35
CA LEU A 121 -3.99 -8.99 -28.26
C LEU A 121 -3.19 -9.21 -26.97
N ALA A 122 -2.83 -8.13 -26.27
CA ALA A 122 -2.18 -8.23 -24.97
C ALA A 122 -3.24 -8.41 -23.86
N PRO A 123 -3.10 -9.42 -22.99
CA PRO A 123 -3.98 -9.57 -21.85
C PRO A 123 -3.78 -8.42 -20.86
N ARG A 124 -4.78 -8.19 -20.00
CA ARG A 124 -4.75 -7.23 -18.89
C ARG A 124 -4.99 -7.96 -17.58
N LEU A 125 -4.79 -7.30 -16.42
CA LEU A 125 -5.09 -7.91 -15.11
C LEU A 125 -6.50 -8.49 -15.04
N ARG A 126 -7.50 -7.73 -15.52
CA ARG A 126 -8.90 -8.17 -15.62
C ARG A 126 -9.14 -9.44 -16.44
N SER A 127 -8.23 -9.79 -17.35
CA SER A 127 -8.31 -11.03 -18.14
C SER A 127 -8.02 -12.26 -17.28
N TYR A 128 -7.15 -12.12 -16.27
CA TYR A 128 -6.74 -13.20 -15.37
C TYR A 128 -7.64 -13.35 -14.14
N SER A 129 -8.26 -12.26 -13.66
CA SER A 129 -9.08 -12.29 -12.44
C SER A 129 -10.15 -13.41 -12.42
N PRO A 130 -10.89 -13.70 -13.51
CA PRO A 130 -11.86 -14.80 -13.50
C PRO A 130 -11.23 -16.19 -13.37
N VAL A 131 -10.04 -16.37 -13.95
CA VAL A 131 -9.28 -17.62 -13.91
C VAL A 131 -8.73 -17.85 -12.50
N LEU A 132 -8.10 -16.84 -11.91
CA LEU A 132 -7.62 -16.87 -10.51
C LEU A 132 -8.76 -17.14 -9.54
N ALA A 133 -9.90 -16.46 -9.70
CA ALA A 133 -11.08 -16.70 -8.87
C ALA A 133 -11.60 -18.15 -8.98
N ALA A 134 -11.51 -18.76 -10.16
CA ALA A 134 -11.91 -20.15 -10.35
C ALA A 134 -10.94 -21.14 -9.70
N PHE A 135 -9.63 -20.97 -9.87
CA PHE A 135 -8.63 -21.82 -9.21
C PHE A 135 -8.61 -21.64 -7.69
N ARG A 136 -8.84 -20.41 -7.20
CA ARG A 136 -9.05 -20.11 -5.78
C ARG A 136 -10.22 -20.92 -5.21
N ARG A 137 -11.40 -20.88 -5.85
CA ARG A 137 -12.57 -21.68 -5.42
C ARG A 137 -12.32 -23.18 -5.48
N ALA A 138 -11.51 -23.64 -6.42
CA ALA A 138 -11.15 -25.05 -6.55
C ALA A 138 -10.05 -25.50 -5.58
N GLY A 139 -9.35 -24.56 -4.92
CA GLY A 139 -8.18 -24.86 -4.08
C GLY A 139 -6.93 -25.31 -4.87
N ASP A 140 -6.88 -25.05 -6.18
CA ASP A 140 -5.79 -25.52 -7.05
C ASP A 140 -4.62 -24.51 -7.08
N ALA A 141 -3.73 -24.61 -6.10
CA ALA A 141 -2.60 -23.69 -5.93
C ALA A 141 -1.60 -23.77 -7.09
N SER A 142 -1.29 -24.98 -7.58
CA SER A 142 -0.33 -25.17 -8.67
C SER A 142 -0.74 -24.41 -9.93
N LYS A 143 -2.02 -24.48 -10.30
CA LYS A 143 -2.56 -23.74 -11.44
C LYS A 143 -2.64 -22.24 -11.18
N ALA A 144 -2.99 -21.82 -9.97
CA ALA A 144 -2.96 -20.40 -9.62
C ALA A 144 -1.55 -19.80 -9.77
N TYR A 145 -0.49 -20.53 -9.38
CA TYR A 145 0.89 -20.09 -9.57
C TYR A 145 1.29 -20.07 -11.05
N ALA A 146 0.79 -21.00 -11.86
CA ALA A 146 1.00 -20.97 -13.31
C ALA A 146 0.36 -19.72 -13.96
N VAL A 147 -0.80 -19.28 -13.45
CA VAL A 147 -1.43 -18.03 -13.88
C VAL A 147 -0.54 -16.84 -13.54
N GLU A 148 -0.02 -16.75 -12.31
CA GLU A 148 0.90 -15.68 -11.91
C GLU A 148 2.17 -15.66 -12.79
N ALA A 149 2.77 -16.82 -13.04
CA ALA A 149 3.95 -16.93 -13.89
C ALA A 149 3.68 -16.38 -15.31
N HIS A 150 2.50 -16.66 -15.86
CA HIS A 150 2.09 -16.14 -17.16
C HIS A 150 1.76 -14.63 -17.13
N MET A 151 1.21 -14.12 -16.03
CA MET A 151 1.03 -12.68 -15.82
C MET A 151 2.38 -11.94 -15.85
N ALA A 152 3.37 -12.46 -15.12
CA ALA A 152 4.72 -11.92 -15.11
C ALA A 152 5.39 -11.98 -16.50
N ALA A 153 5.26 -13.10 -17.21
CA ALA A 153 5.73 -13.24 -18.59
C ALA A 153 5.03 -12.26 -19.58
N SER A 154 3.82 -11.82 -19.24
CA SER A 154 3.07 -10.81 -19.99
C SER A 154 3.40 -9.37 -19.58
N GLY A 155 4.32 -9.17 -18.63
CA GLY A 155 4.68 -7.85 -18.11
C GLY A 155 3.63 -7.22 -17.20
N LEU A 156 2.79 -8.04 -16.56
CA LEU A 156 1.75 -7.58 -15.63
C LEU A 156 2.12 -7.94 -14.20
N SER A 157 2.02 -6.96 -13.30
CA SER A 157 2.19 -7.16 -11.86
C SER A 157 0.83 -7.27 -11.16
N PRO A 158 0.59 -8.29 -10.34
CA PRO A 158 -0.65 -8.43 -9.57
C PRO A 158 -0.95 -7.22 -8.66
N GLU A 159 -2.21 -6.82 -8.60
CA GLU A 159 -2.73 -5.87 -7.61
C GLU A 159 -3.32 -6.63 -6.40
N GLU A 160 -3.85 -5.92 -5.41
CA GLU A 160 -4.40 -6.53 -4.18
C GLU A 160 -5.38 -7.68 -4.44
N PRO A 161 -6.38 -7.57 -5.35
CA PRO A 161 -7.35 -8.65 -5.54
C PRO A 161 -6.73 -9.96 -6.04
N GLU A 162 -5.77 -9.86 -6.96
CA GLU A 162 -5.03 -11.02 -7.46
C GLU A 162 -4.09 -11.59 -6.41
N LEU A 163 -3.38 -10.74 -5.65
CA LEU A 163 -2.52 -11.16 -4.53
C LEU A 163 -3.32 -11.83 -3.42
N ALA A 164 -4.49 -11.31 -3.07
CA ALA A 164 -5.37 -11.89 -2.05
C ALA A 164 -5.89 -13.27 -2.49
N ALA A 165 -6.22 -13.45 -3.79
CA ALA A 165 -6.62 -14.74 -4.31
C ALA A 165 -5.49 -15.77 -4.28
N LEU A 166 -4.27 -15.36 -4.64
CA LEU A 166 -3.06 -16.18 -4.59
C LEU A 166 -2.67 -16.53 -3.14
N LEU A 167 -2.81 -15.58 -2.22
CA LEU A 167 -2.60 -15.79 -0.80
C LEU A 167 -3.59 -16.82 -0.25
N ASP A 168 -4.88 -16.67 -0.52
CA ASP A 168 -5.94 -17.55 -0.01
C ASP A 168 -5.77 -19.00 -0.48
N VAL A 169 -5.45 -19.21 -1.76
CA VAL A 169 -5.18 -20.56 -2.27
C VAL A 169 -3.91 -21.15 -1.66
N SER A 170 -2.89 -20.34 -1.39
CA SER A 170 -1.65 -20.78 -0.72
C SER A 170 -1.91 -21.19 0.73
N CYS A 171 -2.70 -20.43 1.46
CA CYS A 171 -3.15 -20.76 2.82
C CYS A 171 -3.91 -22.09 2.83
N THR A 172 -4.84 -22.27 1.88
CA THR A 172 -5.65 -23.47 1.72
C THR A 172 -4.83 -24.69 1.31
N ALA A 173 -3.78 -24.52 0.51
CA ALA A 173 -2.83 -25.57 0.16
C ALA A 173 -1.83 -25.87 1.30
N GLY A 174 -1.61 -24.92 2.21
CA GLY A 174 -0.63 -25.03 3.28
C GLY A 174 0.80 -24.72 2.85
N ASP A 175 0.95 -24.01 1.73
CA ASP A 175 2.23 -23.62 1.16
C ASP A 175 2.77 -22.38 1.88
N ALA A 176 3.44 -22.61 3.01
CA ALA A 176 3.91 -21.55 3.88
C ALA A 176 4.90 -20.60 3.19
N ASP A 177 5.74 -21.12 2.29
CA ASP A 177 6.71 -20.31 1.55
C ASP A 177 6.02 -19.34 0.62
N LYS A 178 4.97 -19.80 -0.09
CA LYS A 178 4.15 -18.93 -0.94
C LYS A 178 3.34 -17.92 -0.14
N VAL A 179 2.79 -18.31 1.02
CA VAL A 179 2.12 -17.34 1.91
C VAL A 179 3.08 -16.23 2.34
N TYR A 180 4.31 -16.57 2.71
CA TYR A 180 5.35 -15.58 3.04
C TYR A 180 5.67 -14.67 1.86
N GLU A 181 5.86 -15.24 0.67
CA GLU A 181 6.12 -14.50 -0.57
C GLU A 181 5.00 -13.48 -0.87
N TYR A 182 3.73 -13.91 -0.84
CA TYR A 182 2.59 -13.05 -1.13
C TYR A 182 2.37 -11.98 -0.07
N MET A 183 2.70 -12.24 1.19
CA MET A 183 2.69 -11.19 2.23
C MET A 183 3.71 -10.08 1.95
N HIS A 184 4.90 -10.41 1.45
CA HIS A 184 5.88 -9.38 1.05
C HIS A 184 5.46 -8.66 -0.22
N LYS A 185 4.83 -9.36 -1.18
CA LYS A 185 4.23 -8.69 -2.34
C LYS A 185 3.12 -7.73 -1.94
N LEU A 186 2.22 -8.12 -1.03
CA LEU A 186 1.22 -7.21 -0.46
C LEU A 186 1.88 -5.99 0.19
N ARG A 187 2.94 -6.17 0.99
CA ARG A 187 3.69 -5.06 1.60
C ARG A 187 4.26 -4.08 0.55
N GLN A 188 4.70 -4.60 -0.58
CA GLN A 188 5.30 -3.78 -1.65
C GLN A 188 4.25 -3.09 -2.52
N THR A 189 3.07 -3.70 -2.66
CA THR A 189 2.02 -3.26 -3.58
C THR A 189 0.97 -2.38 -2.91
N VAL A 190 0.60 -2.64 -1.66
CA VAL A 190 -0.46 -1.91 -0.95
C VAL A 190 0.04 -1.28 0.35
N ASP A 191 -0.47 -0.09 0.66
CA ASP A 191 -0.23 0.58 1.94
C ASP A 191 -0.97 -0.16 3.07
N CYS A 192 -2.27 -0.41 2.85
CA CYS A 192 -3.14 -1.13 3.76
C CYS A 192 -3.89 -2.22 3.01
N VAL A 193 -4.22 -3.30 3.71
CA VAL A 193 -5.01 -4.40 3.14
C VAL A 193 -6.50 -4.12 3.36
N GLY A 194 -7.32 -4.51 2.39
CA GLY A 194 -8.77 -4.57 2.53
C GLY A 194 -9.20 -5.66 3.53
N GLU A 195 -10.43 -5.53 4.04
CA GLU A 195 -11.00 -6.44 5.04
C GLU A 195 -11.01 -7.91 4.55
N GLU A 196 -11.28 -8.17 3.28
CA GLU A 196 -11.26 -9.55 2.73
C GLU A 196 -9.85 -10.15 2.82
N THR A 197 -8.82 -9.39 2.44
CA THR A 197 -7.42 -9.80 2.52
C THR A 197 -6.99 -10.00 3.98
N ALA A 198 -7.43 -9.12 4.89
CA ALA A 198 -7.17 -9.23 6.32
C ALA A 198 -7.75 -10.54 6.90
N GLN A 199 -8.97 -10.92 6.53
CA GLN A 199 -9.59 -12.17 6.96
C GLN A 199 -8.81 -13.40 6.50
N VAL A 200 -8.29 -13.40 5.26
CA VAL A 200 -7.43 -14.49 4.75
C VAL A 200 -6.16 -14.63 5.61
N LEU A 201 -5.55 -13.51 5.98
CA LEU A 201 -4.36 -13.50 6.84
C LEU A 201 -4.69 -14.00 8.25
N GLU A 202 -5.76 -13.50 8.85
CA GLU A 202 -6.22 -13.96 10.17
C GLU A 202 -6.48 -15.47 10.19
N ALA A 203 -7.12 -15.99 9.14
CA ALA A 203 -7.36 -17.43 8.99
C ALA A 203 -6.05 -18.23 8.87
N TRP A 204 -5.06 -17.75 8.10
CA TRP A 204 -3.74 -18.38 8.02
C TRP A 204 -3.10 -18.48 9.39
N PHE A 205 -2.97 -17.36 10.09
CA PHE A 205 -2.28 -17.32 11.37
C PHE A 205 -3.03 -18.06 12.47
N GLY A 206 -4.35 -18.15 12.39
CA GLY A 206 -5.16 -19.00 13.26
C GLY A 206 -5.03 -20.51 13.00
N SER A 207 -4.30 -20.93 11.96
CA SER A 207 -4.19 -22.33 11.56
C SER A 207 -2.97 -23.05 12.16
N ASP A 208 -3.09 -24.37 12.35
CA ASP A 208 -1.99 -25.24 12.77
C ASP A 208 -0.81 -25.24 11.77
N ARG A 209 -1.10 -24.98 10.49
CA ARG A 209 -0.08 -24.91 9.44
C ARG A 209 0.86 -23.72 9.65
N ALA A 210 0.32 -22.55 9.98
CA ALA A 210 1.12 -21.38 10.32
C ALA A 210 1.95 -21.60 11.59
N ALA A 211 1.42 -22.38 12.55
CA ALA A 211 2.13 -22.71 13.79
C ALA A 211 3.40 -23.57 13.55
N MET A 212 3.40 -24.37 12.49
CA MET A 212 4.51 -25.26 12.12
C MET A 212 5.44 -24.69 11.04
N ALA A 213 5.10 -23.54 10.45
CA ALA A 213 5.81 -22.99 9.29
C ALA A 213 7.22 -22.47 9.60
N GLY A 214 7.49 -22.05 10.84
CA GLY A 214 8.72 -21.36 11.19
C GLY A 214 9.87 -22.25 11.67
N LYS A 215 11.08 -21.70 11.62
CA LYS A 215 12.30 -22.35 12.11
C LYS A 215 12.40 -22.23 13.63
N ALA A 216 12.64 -23.36 14.31
CA ALA A 216 12.79 -23.39 15.77
C ALA A 216 14.02 -22.62 16.25
N GLU A 217 15.14 -22.70 15.52
CA GLU A 217 16.38 -21.99 15.81
C GLU A 217 16.57 -20.84 14.81
N TRP A 218 16.88 -19.65 15.32
CA TRP A 218 17.14 -18.45 14.55
C TRP A 218 18.02 -17.48 15.33
N ASP A 219 18.83 -16.69 14.62
CA ASP A 219 19.72 -15.70 15.22
C ASP A 219 19.08 -14.31 15.23
N ALA A 220 18.82 -13.79 16.43
CA ALA A 220 18.26 -12.46 16.61
C ALA A 220 19.19 -11.34 16.11
N ALA A 221 20.51 -11.54 16.13
CA ALA A 221 21.47 -10.57 15.58
C ALA A 221 21.39 -10.52 14.05
N GLU A 222 21.27 -11.69 13.40
CA GLU A 222 21.07 -11.80 11.96
C GLU A 222 19.76 -11.13 11.52
N VAL A 223 18.65 -11.40 12.23
CA VAL A 223 17.36 -10.76 11.95
C VAL A 223 17.46 -9.24 12.06
N LYS A 224 18.09 -8.74 13.14
CA LYS A 224 18.25 -7.29 13.33
C LYS A 224 19.10 -6.67 12.22
N HIS A 225 20.17 -7.35 11.81
CA HIS A 225 21.03 -6.90 10.71
C HIS A 225 20.26 -6.89 9.38
N ALA A 226 19.49 -7.93 9.08
CA ALA A 226 18.67 -8.03 7.88
C ALA A 226 17.59 -6.93 7.82
N ILE A 227 16.95 -6.59 8.94
CA ILE A 227 15.98 -5.49 9.00
C ILE A 227 16.64 -4.16 8.58
N VAL A 228 17.85 -3.89 9.10
CA VAL A 228 18.58 -2.65 8.76
C VAL A 228 18.99 -2.65 7.28
N LEU A 229 19.49 -3.77 6.77
CA LEU A 229 19.86 -3.90 5.35
C LEU A 229 18.68 -3.68 4.40
N ASN A 230 17.47 -4.07 4.81
CA ASN A 230 16.26 -3.93 4.02
C ASN A 230 15.56 -2.56 4.16
N GLY A 231 16.21 -1.56 4.79
CA GLY A 231 15.61 -0.23 5.00
C GLY A 231 14.55 -0.17 6.11
N GLY A 232 14.45 -1.22 6.93
CA GLY A 232 13.53 -1.28 8.07
C GLY A 232 12.22 -2.04 7.80
N GLY A 233 11.62 -2.52 8.89
CA GLY A 233 10.30 -3.14 8.90
C GLY A 233 10.18 -4.57 8.35
N SER A 234 11.17 -5.16 7.67
CA SER A 234 11.13 -6.58 7.24
C SER A 234 12.53 -7.18 7.15
N HIS A 235 12.68 -8.45 7.55
CA HIS A 235 13.96 -9.18 7.49
C HIS A 235 14.09 -10.11 6.27
N GLN A 236 12.99 -10.57 5.66
CA GLN A 236 13.02 -11.47 4.49
C GLN A 236 13.74 -12.83 4.68
N LEU A 237 13.84 -13.34 5.92
CA LEU A 237 14.53 -14.61 6.25
C LEU A 237 13.61 -15.86 6.29
N GLY A 238 12.35 -15.70 5.89
CA GLY A 238 11.30 -16.72 6.02
C GLY A 238 10.63 -16.71 7.40
N TRP A 239 9.84 -17.74 7.69
CA TRP A 239 9.15 -17.87 8.97
C TRP A 239 10.12 -18.22 10.11
N LEU A 240 10.01 -17.51 11.23
CA LEU A 240 10.81 -17.71 12.44
C LEU A 240 9.93 -18.21 13.58
N GLY A 241 10.48 -19.02 14.48
CA GLY A 241 9.77 -19.57 15.64
C GLY A 241 8.73 -20.65 15.31
N THR A 242 8.44 -21.51 16.28
CA THR A 242 7.42 -22.58 16.17
C THR A 242 6.35 -22.43 17.26
N GLY A 243 5.14 -22.92 16.99
CA GLY A 243 4.02 -22.86 17.92
C GLY A 243 2.89 -21.92 17.48
N PRO A 244 1.74 -21.96 18.18
CA PRO A 244 0.54 -21.25 17.77
C PRO A 244 0.75 -19.73 17.79
N TRP A 245 0.14 -19.05 16.82
CA TRP A 245 0.12 -17.59 16.76
C TRP A 245 -1.00 -17.02 17.63
N THR A 246 -0.77 -15.84 18.20
CA THR A 246 -1.84 -15.04 18.81
C THR A 246 -2.27 -13.95 17.83
N VAL A 247 -3.53 -14.00 17.40
CA VAL A 247 -4.12 -13.07 16.41
C VAL A 247 -5.06 -12.10 17.10
N GLN A 248 -4.81 -10.79 16.97
CA GLN A 248 -5.67 -9.75 17.56
C GLN A 248 -5.76 -8.50 16.67
N ARG A 249 -6.98 -7.97 16.52
CA ARG A 249 -7.21 -6.62 15.99
C ARG A 249 -6.99 -5.58 17.09
N VAL A 250 -6.17 -4.58 16.84
CA VAL A 250 -5.76 -3.56 17.82
C VAL A 250 -5.65 -2.19 17.17
N THR A 251 -5.35 -1.16 17.96
CA THR A 251 -5.01 0.17 17.45
C THR A 251 -3.60 0.53 17.89
N ALA A 252 -2.80 1.12 16.99
CA ALA A 252 -1.53 1.72 17.36
C ALA A 252 -1.76 3.06 18.07
N GLY A 253 -0.99 3.34 19.12
CA GLY A 253 -0.93 4.65 19.74
C GLY A 253 -0.33 5.70 18.79
N ALA A 254 -0.49 6.99 19.11
CA ALA A 254 0.05 8.10 18.31
C ALA A 254 1.59 8.04 18.13
N ASP A 255 2.28 7.30 18.99
CA ASP A 255 3.73 7.10 18.96
C ASP A 255 4.15 5.79 18.29
N GLY A 256 3.21 5.10 17.62
CA GLY A 256 3.43 3.84 16.91
C GLY A 256 3.49 2.60 17.80
N GLN A 257 3.18 2.69 19.10
CA GLN A 257 3.11 1.50 19.96
C GLN A 257 1.84 0.68 19.72
N CYS A 258 1.99 -0.60 19.41
CA CYS A 258 0.88 -1.54 19.27
C CYS A 258 0.14 -1.73 20.60
N GLY A 259 -1.19 -1.61 20.59
CA GLY A 259 -2.02 -1.70 21.80
C GLY A 259 -1.90 -3.02 22.57
N SER A 260 -1.58 -4.12 21.88
CA SER A 260 -1.44 -5.47 22.47
C SER A 260 0.00 -5.79 22.91
N CYS A 261 0.93 -6.08 22.00
CA CYS A 261 2.30 -6.46 22.38
C CYS A 261 3.22 -5.32 22.81
N LYS A 262 2.76 -4.06 22.75
CA LYS A 262 3.58 -2.87 23.07
C LYS A 262 4.83 -2.69 22.19
N CYS A 263 4.97 -3.49 21.14
CA CYS A 263 6.00 -3.32 20.14
C CYS A 263 5.78 -1.98 19.42
N ARG A 264 6.86 -1.27 19.12
CA ARG A 264 6.81 -0.02 18.38
C ARG A 264 6.98 -0.30 16.89
N LEU A 265 6.06 0.20 16.08
CA LEU A 265 6.16 0.19 14.63
C LEU A 265 7.41 0.96 14.19
N ALA A 266 8.14 0.39 13.24
CA ALA A 266 9.28 1.04 12.63
C ALA A 266 8.82 2.17 11.70
N CYS A 267 9.69 3.17 11.55
CA CYS A 267 9.66 4.06 10.40
C CYS A 267 10.49 3.37 9.32
N VAL A 268 9.83 2.85 8.29
CA VAL A 268 10.52 2.23 7.15
C VAL A 268 11.12 3.36 6.33
N ASP A 269 12.43 3.33 6.16
CA ASP A 269 13.14 4.31 5.37
C ASP A 269 12.85 4.04 3.89
N ILE A 270 12.65 5.14 3.17
CA ILE A 270 12.47 5.08 1.73
C ILE A 270 13.87 5.00 1.11
N ASP A 271 14.09 4.02 0.23
CA ASP A 271 15.36 3.82 -0.44
C ASP A 271 15.81 5.11 -1.16
N MET A 272 17.03 5.56 -0.88
CA MET A 272 17.60 6.76 -1.48
C MET A 272 17.85 6.58 -2.97
N GLU A 273 18.18 5.38 -3.44
CA GLU A 273 18.35 5.12 -4.88
C GLU A 273 17.01 5.17 -5.60
N GLU A 274 15.95 4.62 -4.99
CA GLU A 274 14.58 4.73 -5.49
C GLU A 274 14.10 6.19 -5.48
N THR A 275 14.39 6.93 -4.41
CA THR A 275 14.11 8.37 -4.30
C THR A 275 14.81 9.17 -5.40
N GLN A 276 16.07 8.85 -5.71
CA GLN A 276 16.81 9.51 -6.76
C GLN A 276 16.22 9.20 -8.14
N ARG A 277 15.92 7.93 -8.44
CA ARG A 277 15.25 7.52 -9.69
C ARG A 277 13.88 8.19 -9.85
N PHE A 278 13.15 8.33 -8.76
CA PHE A 278 11.88 9.04 -8.75
C PHE A 278 12.05 10.54 -9.01
N ALA A 279 13.02 11.19 -8.37
CA ALA A 279 13.36 12.60 -8.63
C ALA A 279 13.71 12.83 -10.12
N ASP A 280 14.48 11.91 -10.71
CA ASP A 280 14.86 11.98 -12.13
C ASP A 280 13.66 11.81 -13.06
N SER A 281 12.70 10.95 -12.70
CA SER A 281 11.46 10.75 -13.44
C SER A 281 10.56 11.99 -13.39
N VAL A 282 10.42 12.60 -12.21
CA VAL A 282 9.71 13.87 -12.03
C VAL A 282 10.37 14.98 -12.84
N ALA A 283 11.70 15.06 -12.82
CA ALA A 283 12.44 16.04 -13.61
C ALA A 283 12.26 15.85 -15.12
N ALA A 284 12.26 14.60 -15.60
CA ALA A 284 12.01 14.30 -17.02
C ALA A 284 10.62 14.77 -17.46
N LEU A 285 9.58 14.45 -16.68
CA LEU A 285 8.20 14.88 -16.96
C LEU A 285 8.05 16.41 -16.90
N ALA A 286 8.70 17.06 -15.93
CA ALA A 286 8.73 18.51 -15.86
C ALA A 286 9.39 19.09 -17.12
N LEU A 287 10.54 18.58 -17.56
CA LEU A 287 11.25 19.06 -18.76
C LEU A 287 10.49 18.83 -20.08
N GLU A 288 9.56 17.87 -20.13
CA GLU A 288 8.69 17.67 -21.29
C GLU A 288 7.55 18.69 -21.36
N ARG A 289 7.07 19.15 -20.21
CA ARG A 289 5.87 20.00 -20.09
C ARG A 289 6.18 21.47 -19.83
N GLU A 290 7.33 21.74 -19.23
CA GLU A 290 7.82 23.07 -18.90
C GLU A 290 8.76 23.62 -19.96
N THR A 291 9.01 24.93 -19.89
CA THR A 291 10.09 25.51 -20.67
C THR A 291 11.42 24.96 -20.14
N LYS A 292 12.09 24.10 -20.92
CA LYS A 292 13.32 23.36 -20.49
C LYS A 292 14.36 24.23 -19.77
N ALA A 293 14.55 25.47 -20.22
CA ALA A 293 15.49 26.41 -19.59
C ALA A 293 15.08 26.83 -18.17
N ASN A 294 13.78 27.02 -17.92
CA ASN A 294 13.26 27.46 -16.62
C ASN A 294 13.45 26.39 -15.54
N PHE A 295 13.15 25.13 -15.87
CA PHE A 295 13.27 24.05 -14.91
C PHE A 295 14.73 23.67 -14.65
N ARG A 296 15.60 23.62 -15.67
CA ARG A 296 17.04 23.39 -15.47
C ARG A 296 17.68 24.43 -14.56
N ARG A 297 17.35 25.71 -14.75
CA ARG A 297 17.82 26.79 -13.88
C ARG A 297 17.41 26.58 -12.42
N PHE A 298 16.22 26.03 -12.18
CA PHE A 298 15.79 25.67 -10.84
C PHE A 298 16.57 24.49 -10.27
N GLN A 299 16.84 23.46 -11.07
CA GLN A 299 17.66 22.32 -10.65
C GLN A 299 19.07 22.77 -10.23
N GLU A 300 19.71 23.61 -11.04
CA GLU A 300 21.02 24.21 -10.73
C GLU A 300 20.97 25.04 -9.45
N TRP A 301 19.97 25.92 -9.32
CA TRP A 301 19.79 26.75 -8.13
C TRP A 301 19.57 25.91 -6.86
N LEU A 302 18.79 24.82 -6.95
CA LEU A 302 18.53 23.93 -5.81
C LEU A 302 19.80 23.17 -5.40
N GLU A 303 20.65 22.80 -6.36
CA GLU A 303 21.93 22.14 -6.11
C GLU A 303 22.90 23.06 -5.35
N GLU A 304 22.81 24.37 -5.57
CA GLU A 304 23.56 25.38 -4.80
C GLU A 304 22.93 25.65 -3.42
N ASN A 305 21.64 25.34 -3.22
CA ASN A 305 20.86 25.68 -2.03
C ASN A 305 20.16 24.42 -1.45
N LYS A 306 20.94 23.50 -0.88
CA LYS A 306 20.43 22.19 -0.43
C LYS A 306 19.92 22.13 1.02
N GLU A 307 20.11 23.19 1.80
CA GLU A 307 19.90 23.15 3.25
C GLU A 307 18.47 23.52 3.67
N TYR A 308 17.48 22.74 3.23
CA TYR A 308 16.07 22.92 3.62
C TYR A 308 15.49 21.67 4.26
N GLU A 309 14.96 21.82 5.48
CA GLU A 309 14.24 20.76 6.21
C GLU A 309 12.78 20.60 5.73
N ALA A 310 12.24 21.63 5.09
CA ALA A 310 10.87 21.64 4.58
C ALA A 310 10.71 22.55 3.36
N ILE A 311 9.94 22.07 2.40
CA ILE A 311 9.43 22.79 1.23
C ILE A 311 7.97 23.14 1.48
N VAL A 312 7.58 24.34 1.07
CA VAL A 312 6.25 24.90 1.31
C VAL A 312 5.59 25.23 -0.03
N ASP A 313 4.44 24.62 -0.27
CA ASP A 313 3.53 24.98 -1.36
C ASP A 313 2.81 26.28 -0.97
N GLY A 314 3.40 27.40 -1.38
CA GLY A 314 2.94 28.71 -0.95
C GLY A 314 1.56 29.05 -1.51
N ALA A 315 1.21 28.55 -2.69
CA ALA A 315 -0.06 28.86 -3.33
C ALA A 315 -1.20 28.13 -2.62
N ASN A 316 -1.02 26.85 -2.30
CA ASN A 316 -2.01 26.04 -1.59
C ASN A 316 -2.33 26.63 -0.22
N ILE A 317 -1.31 27.00 0.56
CA ILE A 317 -1.51 27.59 1.90
C ILE A 317 -2.21 28.94 1.84
N ALA A 318 -1.75 29.84 0.98
CA ALA A 318 -2.29 31.20 0.93
C ALA A 318 -3.71 31.27 0.34
N LEU A 319 -4.19 30.21 -0.32
CA LEU A 319 -5.56 30.08 -0.85
C LEU A 319 -6.46 29.21 0.04
N TYR A 320 -5.94 28.66 1.14
CA TYR A 320 -6.68 27.77 2.01
C TYR A 320 -7.87 28.48 2.68
N GLN A 321 -9.08 27.97 2.41
CA GLN A 321 -10.35 28.53 2.88
C GLN A 321 -10.60 29.99 2.44
N GLN A 322 -10.05 30.40 1.30
CA GLN A 322 -10.20 31.76 0.75
C GLN A 322 -11.28 31.88 -0.35
N ASN A 323 -12.21 30.93 -0.46
CA ASN A 323 -13.19 30.87 -1.55
C ASN A 323 -14.46 31.75 -1.32
N PHE A 324 -14.35 32.84 -0.57
CA PHE A 324 -15.47 33.77 -0.29
C PHE A 324 -15.30 35.08 -1.07
N ALA A 325 -16.33 35.95 -1.10
CA ALA A 325 -16.36 37.12 -1.98
C ALA A 325 -15.19 38.12 -1.79
N GLU A 326 -14.69 38.24 -0.56
CA GLU A 326 -13.50 39.05 -0.21
C GLU A 326 -12.24 38.19 -0.01
N GLY A 327 -12.35 36.88 -0.23
CA GLY A 327 -11.28 35.93 -0.05
C GLY A 327 -10.17 36.15 -1.08
N GLY A 328 -8.94 36.04 -0.63
CA GLY A 328 -7.78 36.40 -1.43
C GLY A 328 -6.53 35.67 -1.01
N PHE A 329 -5.42 36.03 -1.62
CA PHE A 329 -4.13 35.41 -1.35
C PHE A 329 -3.58 35.88 0.01
N SER A 330 -3.65 35.01 1.03
CA SER A 330 -3.31 35.36 2.41
C SER A 330 -1.82 35.09 2.72
N LEU A 331 -1.01 36.14 2.74
CA LEU A 331 0.38 36.03 3.23
C LEU A 331 0.47 35.81 4.74
N THR A 332 -0.55 36.19 5.51
CA THR A 332 -0.56 35.95 6.96
C THR A 332 -0.73 34.47 7.29
N GLN A 333 -1.54 33.73 6.53
CA GLN A 333 -1.61 32.27 6.62
C GLN A 333 -0.26 31.62 6.31
N LEU A 334 0.38 32.08 5.22
CA LEU A 334 1.68 31.56 4.80
C LEU A 334 2.78 31.87 5.83
N ASP A 335 2.84 33.09 6.36
CA ASP A 335 3.79 33.49 7.40
C ASP A 335 3.60 32.72 8.71
N ALA A 336 2.35 32.41 9.08
CA ALA A 336 2.06 31.58 10.26
C ALA A 336 2.61 30.15 10.10
N VAL A 337 2.54 29.56 8.91
CA VAL A 337 3.14 28.25 8.62
C VAL A 337 4.66 28.32 8.67
N ILE A 338 5.27 29.34 8.05
CA ILE A 338 6.72 29.55 8.07
C ILE A 338 7.21 29.72 9.51
N THR A 339 6.51 30.51 10.32
CA THR A 339 6.86 30.76 11.73
C THR A 339 6.80 29.48 12.56
N GLU A 340 5.76 28.67 12.39
CA GLU A 340 5.62 27.38 13.07
C GLU A 340 6.73 26.40 12.69
N LEU A 341 7.09 26.32 11.40
CA LEU A 341 8.20 25.50 10.92
C LEU A 341 9.54 25.97 11.51
N ARG A 342 9.80 27.29 11.50
CA ARG A 342 11.02 27.85 12.09
C ARG A 342 11.11 27.55 13.58
N GLY A 343 10.00 27.62 14.31
CA GLY A 343 9.94 27.25 15.73
C GLY A 343 10.33 25.78 15.97
N ARG A 344 9.92 24.87 15.07
CA ARG A 344 10.24 23.44 15.16
C ARG A 344 11.67 23.11 14.75
N TYR A 345 12.21 23.80 13.74
CA TYR A 345 13.52 23.51 13.15
C TYR A 345 14.61 24.50 13.57
N HIS A 346 14.66 24.85 14.85
CA HIS A 346 15.72 25.68 15.45
C HIS A 346 16.02 26.99 14.69
N GLY A 347 14.98 27.62 14.13
CA GLY A 347 15.09 28.88 13.40
C GLY A 347 15.44 28.75 11.91
N LYS A 348 15.72 27.54 11.40
CA LYS A 348 15.97 27.29 9.97
C LYS A 348 14.76 27.68 9.14
N TRP A 349 15.01 28.33 8.00
CA TRP A 349 13.96 28.76 7.09
C TRP A 349 13.51 27.61 6.19
N PRO A 350 12.19 27.41 5.99
CA PRO A 350 11.70 26.54 4.93
C PRO A 350 11.85 27.24 3.57
N LEU A 351 11.86 26.46 2.48
CA LEU A 351 11.80 27.00 1.13
C LEU A 351 10.34 27.13 0.68
N VAL A 352 9.89 28.36 0.46
CA VAL A 352 8.57 28.66 -0.11
C VAL A 352 8.68 28.73 -1.62
N ILE A 353 7.82 27.97 -2.32
CA ILE A 353 7.68 28.05 -3.77
C ILE A 353 6.41 28.83 -4.10
N LEU A 354 6.54 29.88 -4.91
CA LEU A 354 5.41 30.71 -5.36
C LEU A 354 5.56 31.19 -6.80
N HIS A 355 4.47 31.25 -7.53
CA HIS A 355 4.49 31.79 -8.89
C HIS A 355 4.71 33.32 -8.92
N ASN A 356 5.61 33.81 -9.81
CA ASN A 356 6.02 35.22 -9.90
C ASN A 356 4.85 36.22 -10.10
N LYS A 357 3.83 35.88 -10.90
CA LYS A 357 2.60 36.66 -11.12
C LYS A 357 1.89 37.00 -9.82
N ARG A 358 1.91 36.09 -8.83
CA ARG A 358 1.30 36.33 -7.52
C ARG A 358 2.10 37.35 -6.73
N ILE A 359 3.42 37.25 -6.75
CA ILE A 359 4.33 38.17 -6.05
C ILE A 359 4.17 39.61 -6.55
N ALA A 360 4.06 39.83 -7.86
CA ALA A 360 3.94 41.19 -8.42
C ALA A 360 2.78 41.98 -7.80
N LYS A 361 1.59 41.37 -7.70
CA LYS A 361 0.40 41.99 -7.09
C LYS A 361 0.54 42.15 -5.58
N LEU A 362 1.17 41.19 -4.90
CA LEU A 362 1.33 41.23 -3.44
C LEU A 362 2.28 42.34 -2.99
N MET A 363 3.27 42.68 -3.81
CA MET A 363 4.25 43.74 -3.52
C MET A 363 3.65 45.16 -3.55
N GLU A 364 2.42 45.33 -4.02
CA GLU A 364 1.70 46.62 -3.99
C GLU A 364 1.33 47.03 -2.55
N ASN A 365 1.13 46.05 -1.66
CA ASN A 365 0.86 46.29 -0.24
C ASN A 365 2.17 46.35 0.56
N LEU A 366 2.35 47.41 1.36
CA LEU A 366 3.57 47.67 2.14
C LEU A 366 3.90 46.57 3.15
N SER A 367 2.91 46.04 3.87
CA SER A 367 3.11 44.97 4.86
C SER A 367 3.53 43.66 4.18
N ASN A 368 2.90 43.34 3.05
CA ASN A 368 3.25 42.17 2.25
C ASN A 368 4.66 42.28 1.65
N ARG A 369 5.02 43.47 1.15
CA ARG A 369 6.36 43.76 0.62
C ARG A 369 7.44 43.46 1.67
N HIS A 370 7.26 43.92 2.91
CA HIS A 370 8.22 43.69 3.98
C HIS A 370 8.42 42.18 4.26
N LEU A 371 7.36 41.39 4.29
CA LEU A 371 7.44 39.94 4.48
C LEU A 371 8.18 39.26 3.32
N ILE A 372 7.81 39.56 2.08
CA ILE A 372 8.43 38.96 0.88
C ILE A 372 9.92 39.31 0.81
N GLU A 373 10.30 40.56 1.08
CA GLU A 373 11.70 40.99 1.12
C GLU A 373 12.48 40.29 2.23
N THR A 374 11.87 40.09 3.40
CA THR A 374 12.45 39.31 4.49
C THR A 374 12.70 37.86 4.06
N TRP A 375 11.73 37.21 3.42
CA TRP A 375 11.90 35.84 2.94
C TRP A 375 12.99 35.73 1.88
N ARG A 376 13.07 36.68 0.94
CA ARG A 376 14.13 36.73 -0.07
C ARG A 376 15.52 36.90 0.55
N ALA A 377 15.67 37.82 1.50
CA ALA A 377 16.94 38.08 2.17
C ALA A 377 17.46 36.86 2.94
N ASN A 378 16.56 35.97 3.38
CA ASN A 378 16.90 34.74 4.09
C ASN A 378 16.95 33.50 3.18
N GLY A 379 16.85 33.66 1.85
CA GLY A 379 16.83 32.53 0.92
C GLY A 379 15.61 31.61 1.09
N ALA A 380 14.52 32.10 1.69
CA ALA A 380 13.33 31.32 2.03
C ALA A 380 12.25 31.32 0.94
N LEU A 381 12.48 31.99 -0.21
CA LEU A 381 11.49 32.13 -1.27
C LEU A 381 12.13 31.92 -2.64
N TYR A 382 11.60 30.94 -3.40
CA TYR A 382 11.85 30.80 -4.82
C TYR A 382 10.62 31.18 -5.63
N THR A 383 10.79 32.02 -6.65
CA THR A 383 9.68 32.46 -7.51
C THR A 383 9.70 31.74 -8.84
N THR A 384 8.66 30.95 -9.13
CA THR A 384 8.58 30.22 -10.40
C THR A 384 8.29 31.17 -11.57
N PRO A 385 8.86 30.94 -12.77
CA PRO A 385 8.68 31.82 -13.92
C PRO A 385 7.26 31.86 -14.47
N SER A 386 6.95 32.89 -15.26
CA SER A 386 5.64 33.02 -15.89
C SER A 386 5.37 31.90 -16.88
N GLY A 387 4.24 31.21 -16.70
CA GLY A 387 3.81 30.12 -17.58
C GLY A 387 4.30 28.74 -17.14
N SER A 388 4.99 28.67 -16.01
CA SER A 388 5.37 27.41 -15.38
C SER A 388 4.34 26.96 -14.35
N ASN A 389 4.14 25.65 -14.23
CA ASN A 389 3.40 25.06 -13.14
C ASN A 389 4.31 24.96 -11.90
N ASP A 390 3.91 25.60 -10.80
CA ASP A 390 4.61 25.56 -9.52
C ASP A 390 4.64 24.15 -8.90
N ASP A 391 3.71 23.27 -9.29
CA ASP A 391 3.63 21.87 -8.82
C ASP A 391 4.93 21.09 -9.03
N TRP A 392 5.55 21.24 -10.18
CA TRP A 392 6.81 20.57 -10.49
C TRP A 392 7.96 21.02 -9.60
N TYR A 393 7.94 22.28 -9.15
CA TYR A 393 9.05 22.88 -8.43
C TYR A 393 9.06 22.44 -6.97
N TRP A 394 7.93 22.58 -6.27
CA TRP A 394 7.86 22.16 -4.87
C TRP A 394 7.95 20.63 -4.75
N LEU A 395 7.40 19.87 -5.70
CA LEU A 395 7.47 18.42 -5.67
C LEU A 395 8.91 17.94 -5.88
N TYR A 396 9.56 18.41 -6.94
CA TYR A 396 10.95 18.04 -7.22
C TYR A 396 11.88 18.43 -6.07
N ALA A 397 11.73 19.63 -5.50
CA ALA A 397 12.57 20.07 -4.39
C ALA A 397 12.42 19.17 -3.15
N ALA A 398 11.19 18.82 -2.78
CA ALA A 398 10.94 17.98 -1.61
C ALA A 398 11.51 16.56 -1.78
N ILE A 399 11.39 15.99 -2.98
CA ILE A 399 11.94 14.65 -3.29
C ILE A 399 13.46 14.71 -3.34
N LYS A 400 14.04 15.67 -4.10
CA LYS A 400 15.48 15.76 -4.33
C LYS A 400 16.27 16.03 -3.05
N LEU A 401 15.71 16.84 -2.15
CA LEU A 401 16.30 17.14 -0.84
C LEU A 401 15.89 16.14 0.25
N ASN A 402 15.01 15.19 -0.07
CA ASN A 402 14.46 14.20 0.87
C ASN A 402 13.95 14.84 2.18
N CYS A 403 13.14 15.89 2.04
CA CYS A 403 12.67 16.70 3.16
C CYS A 403 11.14 16.87 3.16
N LEU A 404 10.59 17.51 4.18
CA LEU A 404 9.14 17.62 4.33
C LEU A 404 8.51 18.47 3.23
N LEU A 405 7.29 18.13 2.83
CA LEU A 405 6.48 18.92 1.91
C LEU A 405 5.21 19.38 2.60
N VAL A 406 5.03 20.69 2.77
CA VAL A 406 3.83 21.27 3.38
C VAL A 406 2.82 21.63 2.31
N THR A 407 1.80 20.78 2.14
CA THR A 407 0.66 21.01 1.24
C THR A 407 -0.56 20.21 1.71
N ASN A 408 -1.76 20.75 1.48
CA ASN A 408 -3.02 20.01 1.61
C ASN A 408 -3.47 19.42 0.27
N ASP A 409 -2.69 19.59 -0.80
CA ASP A 409 -2.96 18.92 -2.06
C ASP A 409 -2.85 17.39 -1.90
N GLU A 410 -3.79 16.68 -2.52
CA GLU A 410 -3.81 15.21 -2.54
C GLU A 410 -2.97 14.63 -3.69
N MET A 411 -2.50 15.49 -4.60
CA MET A 411 -1.69 15.18 -5.78
C MET A 411 -2.37 14.10 -6.63
N ARG A 412 -3.66 14.33 -6.93
CA ARG A 412 -4.55 13.38 -7.62
C ARG A 412 -4.61 13.58 -9.13
N ASP A 413 -3.91 14.56 -9.66
CA ASP A 413 -3.95 14.84 -11.09
C ASP A 413 -3.34 13.68 -11.88
N HIS A 414 -3.89 13.42 -13.07
CA HIS A 414 -3.39 12.41 -14.03
C HIS A 414 -1.87 12.52 -14.31
N ILE A 415 -1.30 13.69 -14.03
CA ILE A 415 0.13 13.96 -14.10
C ILE A 415 0.93 13.10 -13.10
N PHE A 416 0.42 12.93 -11.88
CA PHE A 416 1.05 12.14 -10.83
C PHE A 416 0.71 10.64 -10.96
N GLU A 417 -0.37 10.29 -11.66
CA GLU A 417 -0.63 8.89 -12.06
C GLU A 417 0.45 8.36 -13.02
N LEU A 418 1.05 9.23 -13.85
CA LEU A 418 2.18 8.87 -14.73
C LEU A 418 3.46 8.54 -13.97
N LEU A 419 3.56 8.94 -12.69
CA LEU A 419 4.69 8.60 -11.83
C LEU A 419 4.63 7.14 -11.33
N GLY A 420 3.54 6.42 -11.63
CA GLY A 420 3.52 4.99 -11.97
C GLY A 420 4.12 4.00 -10.97
N SER A 421 4.30 4.37 -9.72
CA SER A 421 5.06 3.56 -8.76
C SER A 421 4.35 3.47 -7.41
N SER A 422 4.46 2.31 -6.78
CA SER A 422 4.12 2.11 -5.35
C SER A 422 4.96 3.00 -4.43
N PHE A 423 6.03 3.64 -4.94
CA PHE A 423 6.87 4.60 -4.24
C PHE A 423 6.15 5.89 -3.87
N PHE A 424 5.42 6.53 -4.80
CA PHE A 424 4.89 7.87 -4.58
C PHE A 424 3.89 7.96 -3.41
N PRO A 425 2.94 7.02 -3.24
CA PRO A 425 2.09 6.97 -2.06
C PRO A 425 2.88 6.90 -0.74
N LYS A 426 3.90 6.03 -0.69
CA LYS A 426 4.79 5.87 0.48
C LYS A 426 5.57 7.15 0.77
N TRP A 427 6.15 7.75 -0.27
CA TRP A 427 6.84 9.04 -0.16
C TRP A 427 5.91 10.14 0.35
N LYS A 428 4.68 10.22 -0.18
CA LYS A 428 3.66 11.18 0.25
C LYS A 428 3.30 10.99 1.72
N GLN A 429 3.12 9.75 2.18
CA GLN A 429 2.84 9.48 3.59
C GLN A 429 3.98 9.96 4.50
N ARG A 430 5.23 9.77 4.07
CA ARG A 430 6.43 10.03 4.87
C ARG A 430 6.84 11.50 4.92
N HIS A 431 6.53 12.26 3.87
CA HIS A 431 7.03 13.62 3.67
C HIS A 431 5.92 14.69 3.72
N ARG A 432 4.66 14.36 3.41
CA ARG A 432 3.60 15.36 3.36
C ARG A 432 3.13 15.78 4.74
N VAL A 433 3.30 17.05 5.04
CA VAL A 433 2.73 17.73 6.21
C VAL A 433 1.42 18.41 5.80
N LYS A 434 0.32 17.96 6.39
CA LYS A 434 -0.97 18.66 6.25
C LYS A 434 -1.05 19.83 7.22
N TYR A 435 -1.92 20.78 6.96
CA TYR A 435 -2.10 21.92 7.84
C TYR A 435 -3.57 22.31 7.97
N THR A 436 -3.88 22.93 9.10
CA THR A 436 -5.15 23.63 9.32
C THR A 436 -4.89 24.90 10.12
N PHE A 437 -5.90 25.76 10.26
CA PHE A 437 -5.79 27.00 11.02
C PHE A 437 -6.80 27.00 12.16
N ASN A 438 -6.33 27.25 13.38
CA ASN A 438 -7.18 27.43 14.55
C ASN A 438 -6.98 28.85 15.10
N LYS A 439 -8.02 29.69 15.03
CA LYS A 439 -7.98 31.10 15.44
C LYS A 439 -6.77 31.86 14.87
N GLY A 440 -6.46 31.63 13.59
CA GLY A 440 -5.36 32.27 12.88
C GLY A 440 -3.97 31.66 13.14
N LYS A 441 -3.83 30.67 14.02
CA LYS A 441 -2.57 29.94 14.22
C LYS A 441 -2.51 28.71 13.33
N ALA A 442 -1.38 28.50 12.66
CA ALA A 442 -1.12 27.31 11.88
C ALA A 442 -1.00 26.09 12.82
N VAL A 443 -1.68 25.00 12.47
CA VAL A 443 -1.57 23.70 13.12
C VAL A 443 -1.09 22.72 12.07
N LEU A 444 0.15 22.25 12.21
CA LEU A 444 0.77 21.30 11.30
C LEU A 444 0.50 19.87 11.78
N VAL A 445 -0.07 19.06 10.89
CA VAL A 445 -0.25 17.62 11.06
C VAL A 445 0.94 16.93 10.40
N MET A 446 1.90 16.56 11.23
CA MET A 446 3.14 15.91 10.79
C MET A 446 2.87 14.47 10.33
N PRO A 447 3.68 13.94 9.40
CA PRO A 447 3.75 12.51 9.14
C PRO A 447 3.90 11.69 10.43
N PRO A 448 3.25 10.52 10.54
CA PRO A 448 3.41 9.65 11.69
C PRO A 448 4.88 9.21 11.84
N PRO A 449 5.37 8.98 13.07
CA PRO A 449 6.75 8.52 13.31
C PRO A 449 6.96 7.03 12.96
N TYR A 450 6.01 6.43 12.27
CA TYR A 450 5.99 5.02 11.88
C TYR A 450 5.35 4.89 10.48
N SER A 451 5.71 3.84 9.75
CA SER A 451 5.11 3.55 8.44
C SER A 451 3.87 2.69 8.61
N SER A 452 2.77 3.09 7.97
CA SER A 452 1.53 2.31 7.93
C SER A 452 1.58 1.22 6.86
N GLU A 453 2.70 0.53 6.72
CA GLU A 453 2.86 -0.62 5.83
C GLU A 453 2.87 -1.91 6.65
N ILE A 454 2.74 -3.06 5.97
CA ILE A 454 2.86 -4.37 6.63
C ILE A 454 4.28 -4.52 7.19
N GLN A 455 4.42 -4.70 8.51
CA GLN A 455 5.74 -4.84 9.16
C GLN A 455 5.94 -6.23 9.74
N VAL A 456 7.13 -6.80 9.54
CA VAL A 456 7.60 -8.04 10.17
C VAL A 456 8.69 -7.67 11.18
N SER A 457 8.35 -7.79 12.47
CA SER A 457 9.18 -7.42 13.61
C SER A 457 10.25 -8.48 13.92
N ASN A 458 11.32 -8.02 14.59
CA ASN A 458 12.37 -8.83 15.21
C ASN A 458 11.90 -9.87 16.24
N LEU A 459 10.65 -9.76 16.72
CA LEU A 459 10.02 -10.70 17.66
C LEU A 459 8.99 -11.61 16.98
N VAL A 460 9.13 -11.86 15.67
CA VAL A 460 8.22 -12.74 14.92
C VAL A 460 6.78 -12.21 14.95
N SER A 461 6.59 -10.90 15.00
CA SER A 461 5.25 -10.30 14.96
C SER A 461 5.01 -9.70 13.59
N VAL A 462 3.82 -9.90 13.03
CA VAL A 462 3.41 -9.30 11.75
C VAL A 462 2.31 -8.31 12.02
N ILE A 463 2.46 -7.07 11.54
CA ILE A 463 1.47 -6.01 11.76
C ILE A 463 0.91 -5.60 10.41
N PHE A 464 -0.40 -5.72 10.25
CA PHE A 464 -1.15 -5.29 9.09
C PHE A 464 -1.94 -4.01 9.43
N PRO A 465 -1.73 -2.91 8.72
CA PRO A 465 -2.56 -1.71 8.84
C PRO A 465 -3.83 -1.88 8.00
N GLU A 466 -5.00 -1.67 8.60
CA GLU A 466 -6.27 -1.41 7.91
C GLU A 466 -6.56 0.11 7.95
N PRO A 467 -7.47 0.62 7.11
CA PRO A 467 -7.85 2.04 7.09
C PRO A 467 -8.32 2.64 8.44
N CYS A 468 -8.59 1.84 9.47
CA CYS A 468 -8.95 2.30 10.82
C CYS A 468 -8.52 1.36 11.97
N ILE A 469 -7.87 0.22 11.71
CA ILE A 469 -7.57 -0.83 12.70
C ILE A 469 -6.21 -1.46 12.35
N PHE A 470 -5.31 -1.65 13.31
CA PHE A 470 -4.07 -2.41 13.11
C PHE A 470 -4.32 -3.87 13.50
N CYS A 471 -4.27 -4.82 12.58
CA CYS A 471 -4.20 -6.23 12.94
C CYS A 471 -2.76 -6.56 13.35
N CYS A 472 -2.49 -6.53 14.66
CA CYS A 472 -1.21 -7.00 15.19
C CYS A 472 -1.32 -8.51 15.44
N LEU A 473 -0.57 -9.30 14.68
CA LEU A 473 -0.22 -10.66 15.07
C LEU A 473 0.97 -10.58 16.00
N CYS A 474 0.65 -10.39 17.27
CA CYS A 474 1.64 -10.30 18.32
C CYS A 474 1.94 -11.70 18.85
N ASP A 475 3.21 -12.10 18.89
CA ASP A 475 3.65 -13.19 19.75
C ASP A 475 3.71 -12.66 21.20
N LEU A 476 2.59 -12.80 21.93
CA LEU A 476 2.56 -12.47 23.35
C LEU A 476 3.21 -13.63 24.11
N PHE A 477 4.49 -13.42 24.43
CA PHE A 477 5.33 -14.23 25.31
C PHE A 477 5.76 -15.58 24.74
N TYR A 478 7.05 -15.64 24.36
CA TYR A 478 7.90 -16.81 24.61
C TYR A 478 7.31 -18.10 24.00
N ARG A 479 7.40 -18.27 22.68
CA ARG A 479 7.16 -19.56 21.99
C ARG A 479 7.94 -20.68 22.68
N SER A 480 7.24 -21.33 23.60
CA SER A 480 7.55 -22.53 24.39
C SER A 480 9.04 -22.88 24.58
N GLN A 481 9.70 -22.26 25.57
CA GLN A 481 10.73 -22.95 26.38
C GLN A 481 10.18 -23.36 27.75
N ARG A 482 8.91 -23.77 27.84
CA ARG A 482 8.39 -24.52 28.98
C ARG A 482 8.23 -25.97 28.56
N TRP A 483 9.29 -26.75 28.80
CA TRP A 483 9.16 -28.19 28.94
C TRP A 483 8.21 -28.49 30.10
N ASP A 484 7.40 -29.53 29.91
CA ASP A 484 6.42 -30.08 30.84
C ASP A 484 6.91 -30.11 32.29
N LEU A 485 6.19 -29.41 33.16
CA LEU A 485 6.00 -29.88 34.53
C LEU A 485 4.51 -30.17 34.67
N GLY A 486 4.20 -31.45 34.43
CA GLY A 486 2.87 -32.03 34.58
C GLY A 486 2.21 -31.59 35.89
N MET A 487 1.02 -31.05 35.73
CA MET A 487 0.13 -30.64 36.80
C MET A 487 -0.45 -31.88 37.49
N PHE A 488 0.33 -32.51 38.39
CA PHE A 488 -0.23 -33.46 39.36
C PHE A 488 -0.99 -32.69 40.44
N ARG A 489 -2.32 -32.71 40.34
CA ARG A 489 -3.25 -32.38 41.43
C ARG A 489 -2.93 -33.27 42.65
N TRP A 490 -2.59 -32.68 43.79
CA TRP A 490 -2.82 -33.30 45.10
C TRP A 490 -3.49 -32.31 46.07
N LYS A 491 -4.48 -32.83 46.79
CA LYS A 491 -5.41 -32.15 47.68
C LYS A 491 -4.71 -31.51 48.90
N ARG A 492 -5.32 -30.42 49.39
CA ARG A 492 -5.10 -29.80 50.72
C ARG A 492 -5.11 -30.83 51.85
N SER A 493 -4.14 -30.74 52.76
CA SER A 493 -4.28 -31.07 54.19
C SER A 493 -3.01 -30.71 55.00
N LEU A 494 -3.15 -29.75 55.93
CA LEU A 494 -2.51 -29.61 57.26
C LEU A 494 -0.97 -29.70 57.44
N GLY A 495 -0.42 -28.69 58.12
CA GLY A 495 0.59 -28.92 59.19
C GLY A 495 1.92 -28.17 59.08
N MET A 496 2.17 -27.25 60.02
CA MET A 496 3.45 -26.60 60.33
C MET A 496 4.65 -27.57 60.46
N ARG A 497 5.85 -27.16 59.99
CA ARG A 497 7.07 -26.84 60.79
C ARG A 497 8.34 -26.80 59.92
N GLU A 498 9.34 -26.11 60.46
CA GLU A 498 10.62 -25.70 59.90
C GLU A 498 11.61 -26.81 59.48
N LEU A 499 12.66 -26.36 58.76
CA LEU A 499 14.02 -26.90 58.61
C LEU A 499 14.30 -27.91 57.49
N GLY A 500 15.34 -27.58 56.70
CA GLY A 500 16.20 -28.57 56.05
C GLY A 500 16.47 -28.35 54.56
N PHE A 501 17.50 -27.56 54.24
CA PHE A 501 18.17 -27.63 52.94
C PHE A 501 18.82 -29.02 52.77
N GLY A 502 18.57 -29.68 51.63
CA GLY A 502 19.22 -30.93 51.26
C GLY A 502 19.18 -31.16 49.76
N PHE A 503 20.22 -30.70 49.04
CA PHE A 503 20.48 -31.13 47.67
C PHE A 503 21.17 -32.50 47.71
N VAL A 504 20.56 -33.51 47.07
CA VAL A 504 21.25 -34.75 46.69
C VAL A 504 21.41 -34.73 45.18
N LEU A 505 22.62 -34.46 44.73
CA LEU A 505 23.10 -34.73 43.38
C LEU A 505 23.84 -36.07 43.39
N ALA A 506 23.39 -37.01 42.57
CA ALA A 506 24.17 -38.18 42.11
C ALA A 506 24.15 -38.08 40.57
N GLY A 507 25.17 -37.52 39.90
CA GLY A 507 26.46 -38.13 39.52
C GLY A 507 26.50 -38.09 37.97
N GLN A 508 27.52 -37.67 37.21
CA GLN A 508 28.93 -37.33 37.40
C GLN A 508 29.27 -36.11 36.48
N GLY A 509 29.96 -35.06 36.94
CA GLY A 509 31.35 -34.77 36.52
C GLY A 509 31.49 -33.38 35.84
N PRO A 510 32.61 -32.62 36.00
CA PRO A 510 32.52 -31.33 36.70
C PRO A 510 33.19 -30.09 36.05
N ALA A 511 32.92 -28.92 36.65
CA ALA A 511 33.85 -27.80 36.87
C ALA A 511 34.31 -26.91 35.68
N LYS A 512 33.39 -26.13 35.08
CA LYS A 512 33.75 -24.81 34.47
C LYS A 512 32.76 -23.67 34.74
N TYR A 513 31.59 -23.95 35.31
CA TYR A 513 30.50 -22.96 35.42
C TYR A 513 30.21 -22.45 36.84
N LEU A 514 30.73 -23.10 37.88
CA LEU A 514 30.41 -22.72 39.26
C LEU A 514 31.15 -21.43 39.71
N THR A 515 32.36 -21.19 39.20
CA THR A 515 33.15 -20.00 39.55
C THR A 515 32.61 -18.73 38.89
N LYS A 516 32.08 -18.82 37.66
CA LYS A 516 31.43 -17.69 36.96
C LYS A 516 30.08 -17.33 37.59
N PHE A 517 29.34 -18.31 38.07
CA PHE A 517 28.04 -18.08 38.70
C PHE A 517 28.17 -17.39 40.07
N LEU A 518 29.19 -17.74 40.86
CA LEU A 518 29.46 -17.08 42.15
C LEU A 518 30.01 -15.65 41.98
N GLN A 519 30.84 -15.38 40.95
CA GLN A 519 31.28 -14.01 40.64
C GLN A 519 30.13 -13.07 40.19
N LEU A 520 29.15 -13.60 39.46
CA LEU A 520 27.96 -12.84 39.02
C LEU A 520 27.00 -12.50 40.17
N MET A 521 26.88 -13.38 41.16
CA MET A 521 26.07 -13.15 42.37
C MET A 521 26.69 -12.11 43.32
N GLU A 522 28.02 -11.98 43.31
CA GLU A 522 28.73 -11.00 44.15
C GLU A 522 28.76 -9.59 43.50
N LEU A 523 28.79 -9.53 42.17
CA LEU A 523 28.61 -8.29 41.39
C LEU A 523 27.20 -7.70 41.52
N SER A 524 26.18 -8.54 41.56
CA SER A 524 24.78 -8.11 41.71
C SER A 524 24.46 -7.61 43.13
N ARG A 525 25.11 -8.17 44.18
CA ARG A 525 25.04 -7.60 45.55
C ARG A 525 25.71 -6.23 45.67
N LYS A 526 26.86 -6.01 45.02
CA LYS A 526 27.54 -4.70 45.03
C LYS A 526 26.76 -3.63 44.23
N PHE A 527 26.05 -4.02 43.18
CA PHE A 527 25.24 -3.10 42.38
C PHE A 527 23.97 -2.61 43.09
N LEU A 528 23.37 -3.44 43.97
CA LEU A 528 22.22 -3.02 44.77
C LEU A 528 22.58 -2.08 45.93
N GLN A 529 23.80 -2.16 46.49
CA GLN A 529 24.24 -1.22 47.52
C GLN A 529 24.64 0.17 46.98
N MET A 530 25.09 0.28 45.72
CA MET A 530 25.43 1.57 45.10
C MET A 530 24.21 2.41 44.69
N ARG A 531 23.03 1.81 44.49
CA ARG A 531 21.81 2.54 44.10
C ARG A 531 21.15 3.35 45.22
N HIS A 532 21.60 3.22 46.47
CA HIS A 532 21.06 3.99 47.60
C HIS A 532 21.86 5.24 47.99
N LEU A 533 22.94 5.60 47.27
CA LEU A 533 23.87 6.67 47.71
C LEU A 533 24.12 7.84 46.76
N THR A 534 23.50 7.92 45.58
CA THR A 534 23.68 9.11 44.70
C THR A 534 22.41 9.48 43.96
N GLY A 535 21.58 10.32 44.57
CA GLY A 535 20.42 10.97 43.96
C GLY A 535 20.14 12.29 44.66
N CYS A 536 20.66 13.36 44.08
CA CYS A 536 20.67 14.72 44.61
C CYS A 536 19.28 15.38 44.49
N ASP A 537 18.64 15.64 45.63
CA ASP A 537 17.48 16.53 45.77
C ASP A 537 17.93 17.99 45.87
N ARG A 538 17.40 18.88 45.01
CA ARG A 538 17.32 20.37 45.09
C ARG A 538 17.09 20.90 43.66
N VAL A 539 16.16 21.78 43.27
CA VAL A 539 15.41 22.88 43.90
C VAL A 539 14.17 23.15 43.04
N CYS A 540 12.97 23.26 43.63
CA CYS A 540 11.95 24.25 43.24
C CYS A 540 10.69 24.13 44.11
N LYS A 541 10.53 25.04 45.08
CA LYS A 541 9.26 25.64 45.56
C LYS A 541 9.48 26.31 46.91
N LYS A 542 9.17 27.61 47.00
CA LYS A 542 8.31 28.18 48.05
C LYS A 542 8.13 29.69 47.85
N ILE A 543 6.98 30.04 47.28
CA ILE A 543 6.24 31.24 47.68
C ILE A 543 5.52 30.86 48.99
N ARG A 544 5.75 31.60 50.06
CA ARG A 544 4.95 31.56 51.31
C ARG A 544 4.00 32.76 51.31
N PRO A 545 2.81 32.64 51.93
CA PRO A 545 2.23 33.71 52.70
C PRO A 545 2.41 33.48 54.22
N SER A 546 2.25 34.58 54.93
CA SER A 546 2.43 34.86 56.35
C SER A 546 1.57 34.03 57.31
N ARG A 547 2.14 33.64 58.46
CA ARG A 547 1.98 34.29 59.76
C ARG A 547 2.97 33.69 60.76
#